data_AF-A0A401TIK3-F1
#
_entry.id   AF-A0A401TIK3-F1
#
_cell.length_a   1.000
_cell.length_b   1.000
_cell.length_c   1.000
_cell.angle_alpha   90.00
_cell.angle_beta   90.00
_cell.angle_gamma   90.00
#
_symmetry.space_group_name_H-M   'P 1'
#
loop_
_entity.id
_entity.type
_entity.pdbx_description
1 polymer ?
#
loop_
_entity_poly.entity_id
_entity_poly.type
_entity_poly.pdbx_seq_one_letter_code
_entity_poly.pdbx_strand_id
1 'polypeptide(L)'
;MEVPTWLTDPFISCSEEMGICLQEEMIELQNDTAMRIRFLQMGESLFWIQGATRCRFPLLSEEAKRFALLFPTSYLVEKGFRAIARIQDKTRNRMDVVSAVTRDCF
;
A
#
# COMPACT_ATOMS: atom_id res chain seq x y z
N MET A 1 9.78 1.10 6.05
CA MET A 1 8.86 2.21 6.35
C MET A 1 7.68 1.63 7.06
N GLU A 2 7.34 2.16 8.23
CA GLU A 2 6.15 1.76 8.96
C GLU A 2 4.96 2.58 8.44
N VAL A 3 3.85 1.91 8.18
CA VAL A 3 2.61 2.57 7.77
C VAL A 3 1.97 3.15 9.03
N PRO A 4 1.63 4.45 9.06
CA PRO A 4 0.94 5.03 10.20
C PRO A 4 -0.38 4.30 10.46
N THR A 5 -0.65 4.00 11.73
CA THR A 5 -1.87 3.27 12.14
C THR A 5 -3.15 4.01 11.77
N TRP A 6 -3.11 5.35 11.71
CA TRP A 6 -4.24 6.16 11.28
C TRP A 6 -4.64 5.95 9.82
N LEU A 7 -3.70 5.52 8.97
CA LEU A 7 -4.01 5.20 7.57
C LEU A 7 -4.87 3.93 7.49
N THR A 8 -4.68 3.02 8.45
CA THR A 8 -5.41 1.75 8.55
C THR A 8 -6.72 1.88 9.28
N ASP A 9 -6.74 2.55 10.43
CA ASP A 9 -7.98 2.88 11.13
C ASP A 9 -7.87 4.27 11.79
N PRO A 10 -8.37 5.32 11.10
CA PRO A 10 -8.30 6.68 11.63
C PRO A 10 -9.20 6.89 12.86
N PHE A 11 -10.14 5.98 13.16
CA PHE A 11 -11.10 6.12 14.28
C PHE A 11 -10.62 5.46 15.57
N ILE A 12 -9.55 4.66 15.51
CA ILE A 12 -8.95 3.99 16.68
C ILE A 12 -7.53 4.50 16.96
N SER A 13 -6.84 5.06 15.95
CA SER A 13 -5.48 5.56 16.07
C SER A 13 -5.35 6.84 16.92
N CYS A 14 -4.24 6.96 17.66
CA CYS A 14 -3.88 8.19 18.36
C CYS A 14 -3.16 9.18 17.43
N SER A 15 -3.46 10.47 17.56
CA SER A 15 -3.01 11.56 16.67
C SER A 15 -1.79 12.33 17.21
N GLU A 16 -1.19 11.86 18.31
CA GLU A 16 -0.21 12.63 19.10
C GLU A 16 1.12 12.93 18.39
N GLU A 17 1.47 12.16 17.36
CA GLU A 17 2.73 12.32 16.62
C GLU A 17 2.58 13.18 15.34
N MET A 18 1.39 13.69 15.06
CA MET A 18 1.12 14.43 13.82
C MET A 18 1.39 15.93 13.96
N GLY A 19 1.69 16.60 12.84
CA GLY A 19 1.73 18.06 12.82
C GLY A 19 0.36 18.67 13.15
N ILE A 20 0.35 19.82 13.84
CA ILE A 20 -0.86 20.45 14.39
C ILE A 20 -2.02 20.54 13.38
N CYS A 21 -1.76 21.02 12.15
CA CYS A 21 -2.80 21.13 11.13
C CYS A 21 -3.37 19.77 10.69
N LEU A 22 -2.55 18.73 10.69
CA LEU A 22 -2.98 17.37 10.35
C LEU A 22 -3.80 16.77 11.51
N GLN A 23 -3.39 17.07 12.74
CA GLN A 23 -4.09 16.65 13.95
C GLN A 23 -5.50 17.28 14.05
N GLU A 24 -5.65 18.55 13.66
CA GLU A 24 -6.97 19.21 13.59
C GLU A 24 -7.92 18.49 12.62
N GLU A 25 -7.49 18.21 11.38
CA GLU A 25 -8.29 17.43 10.43
C GLU A 25 -8.61 16.02 10.95
N MET A 26 -7.67 15.38 11.64
CA MET A 26 -7.87 14.05 12.24
C MET A 26 -8.95 14.09 13.32
N ILE A 27 -8.91 15.10 14.19
CA ILE A 27 -9.92 15.27 15.24
C ILE A 27 -11.30 15.54 14.62
N GLU A 28 -11.38 16.37 13.58
CA GLU A 28 -12.63 16.58 12.84
C GLU A 28 -13.14 15.26 12.22
N LEU A 29 -12.26 14.49 11.58
CA LEU A 29 -12.59 13.21 10.96
C LEU A 29 -13.11 12.20 12.00
N GLN A 30 -12.42 12.08 13.15
CA GLN A 30 -12.78 11.14 14.21
C GLN A 30 -14.15 11.46 14.85
N ASN A 31 -14.51 12.74 14.90
CA ASN A 31 -15.81 13.19 15.41
C ASN A 31 -16.94 13.12 14.36
N ASP A 32 -16.62 12.90 13.08
CA ASP A 32 -17.60 12.78 12.02
C ASP A 32 -18.14 11.35 11.92
N THR A 33 -19.33 11.16 12.48
CA THR A 33 -20.05 9.86 12.45
C THR A 33 -20.44 9.42 11.04
N ALA A 34 -20.71 10.36 10.12
CA ALA A 34 -21.04 10.03 8.74
C ALA A 34 -19.80 9.51 8.00
N MET A 35 -18.62 10.08 8.28
CA MET A 35 -17.36 9.57 7.75
C MET A 35 -17.01 8.20 8.30
N ARG A 36 -17.31 7.93 9.58
CA ARG A 36 -17.15 6.59 10.16
C ARG A 36 -18.00 5.53 9.45
N ILE A 37 -19.26 5.85 9.17
CA ILE A 37 -20.15 4.94 8.42
C ILE A 37 -19.60 4.72 7.00
N ARG A 38 -19.14 5.79 6.33
CA ARG A 38 -18.55 5.68 4.98
C ARG A 38 -17.29 4.83 4.98
N PHE A 39 -16.42 4.97 5.97
CA PHE A 39 -15.23 4.16 6.12
C PHE A 39 -15.57 2.67 6.22
N LEU A 40 -16.55 2.31 7.06
CA LEU A 40 -17.02 0.93 7.21
C LEU A 40 -17.64 0.36 5.92
N GLN A 41 -18.29 1.19 5.11
CA GLN A 41 -18.91 0.78 3.84
C GLN A 41 -17.91 0.60 2.69
N MET A 42 -16.90 1.48 2.61
CA MET A 42 -15.96 1.53 1.48
C MET A 42 -14.71 0.67 1.70
N GLY A 43 -14.30 0.53 2.95
CA GLY A 43 -12.99 -0.01 3.33
C GLY A 43 -11.85 1.01 3.21
N GLU A 44 -10.74 0.70 3.87
CA GLU A 44 -9.54 1.55 4.04
C GLU A 44 -9.01 2.13 2.72
N SER A 45 -8.78 1.27 1.73
CA SER A 45 -8.12 1.65 0.46
C SER A 45 -8.90 2.67 -0.37
N LEU A 46 -10.23 2.56 -0.41
CA LEU A 46 -11.08 3.44 -1.21
C LEU A 46 -11.44 4.72 -0.44
N PHE A 47 -11.48 4.65 0.88
CA PHE A 47 -11.86 5.77 1.74
C PHE A 47 -10.99 7.01 1.51
N TRP A 48 -9.66 6.84 1.41
CA TRP A 48 -8.71 7.94 1.21
C TRP A 48 -8.69 8.50 -0.22
N ILE A 49 -9.16 7.70 -1.20
CA ILE A 49 -9.20 8.05 -2.63
C ILE A 49 -10.54 8.74 -2.99
N GLN A 50 -11.57 8.55 -2.17
CA GLN A 50 -12.90 9.13 -2.37
C GLN A 50 -12.84 10.67 -2.46
N GLY A 51 -13.50 11.23 -3.49
CA GLY A 51 -13.57 12.68 -3.66
C GLY A 51 -14.17 13.42 -2.46
N ALA A 52 -15.14 12.83 -1.78
CA ALA A 52 -15.75 13.42 -0.58
C ALA A 52 -14.74 13.58 0.57
N THR A 53 -13.95 12.54 0.86
CA THR A 53 -12.90 12.58 1.89
C THR A 53 -11.79 13.54 1.47
N ARG A 54 -11.38 13.50 0.21
CA ARG A 54 -10.32 14.36 -0.34
C ARG A 54 -10.67 15.84 -0.32
N CYS A 55 -11.93 16.20 -0.57
CA CYS A 55 -12.37 17.60 -0.51
C CYS A 55 -12.56 18.10 0.93
N ARG A 56 -12.96 17.22 1.86
CA ARG A 56 -13.23 17.61 3.25
C ARG A 56 -11.96 17.64 4.11
N PHE A 57 -11.04 16.70 3.87
CA PHE A 57 -9.78 16.52 4.60
C PHE A 57 -8.60 16.49 3.63
N PRO A 58 -8.29 17.63 2.98
CA PRO A 58 -7.25 17.70 1.96
C PRO A 58 -5.85 17.37 2.52
N LEU A 59 -5.52 17.75 3.75
CA LEU A 59 -4.20 17.48 4.32
C LEU A 59 -4.03 15.99 4.60
N LEU A 60 -5.03 15.34 5.21
CA LEU A 60 -5.01 13.89 5.43
C LEU A 60 -4.96 13.10 4.12
N SER A 61 -5.74 13.51 3.12
CA SER A 61 -5.76 12.84 1.82
C SER A 61 -4.43 12.97 1.08
N GLU A 62 -3.76 14.13 1.16
CA GLU A 62 -2.45 14.32 0.52
C GLU A 62 -1.36 13.51 1.23
N GLU A 63 -1.40 13.41 2.56
CA GLU A 63 -0.45 12.58 3.31
C GLU A 63 -0.67 11.08 3.04
N ALA A 64 -1.92 10.61 3.05
CA ALA A 64 -2.29 9.25 2.64
C ALA A 64 -1.80 8.93 1.22
N LYS A 65 -1.91 9.89 0.31
CA LYS A 65 -1.41 9.77 -1.06
C LYS A 65 0.11 9.68 -1.12
N ARG A 66 0.86 10.42 -0.30
CA ARG A 66 2.33 10.28 -0.21
C ARG A 66 2.71 8.86 0.16
N PHE A 67 2.12 8.29 1.22
CA PHE A 67 2.34 6.89 1.56
C PHE A 67 2.00 5.96 0.39
N ALA A 68 0.83 6.15 -0.23
CA ALA A 68 0.41 5.39 -1.41
C ALA A 68 1.29 5.60 -2.66
N LEU A 69 2.13 6.64 -2.72
CA LEU A 69 3.12 6.92 -3.78
C LEU A 69 4.51 6.38 -3.46
N LEU A 70 4.83 6.12 -2.19
CA LEU A 70 6.06 5.41 -1.82
C LEU A 70 5.93 3.90 -2.06
N PHE A 71 4.72 3.35 -1.90
CA PHE A 71 4.45 1.94 -2.16
C PHE A 71 4.65 1.46 -3.61
N PRO A 72 4.23 2.18 -4.67
CA PRO A 72 4.27 1.67 -6.03
C PRO A 72 5.70 1.46 -6.52
N THR A 73 6.66 2.31 -6.16
CA THR A 73 8.02 2.15 -6.68
C THR A 73 8.72 0.95 -6.05
N SER A 74 8.77 0.81 -4.72
CA SER A 74 9.43 -0.36 -4.09
C SER A 74 8.64 -1.65 -4.32
N TYR A 75 7.32 -1.66 -4.08
CA TYR A 75 6.52 -2.88 -4.22
C TYR A 75 6.46 -3.38 -5.67
N LEU A 76 6.28 -2.48 -6.66
CA LEU A 76 6.29 -2.92 -8.07
C LEU A 76 7.68 -3.35 -8.51
N VAL A 77 8.74 -2.69 -8.04
CA VAL A 77 10.12 -3.10 -8.32
C VAL A 77 10.41 -4.47 -7.69
N GLU A 78 10.09 -4.69 -6.42
CA GLU A 78 10.25 -5.98 -5.73
C GLU A 78 9.45 -7.09 -6.40
N LYS A 79 8.19 -6.82 -6.76
CA LYS A 79 7.33 -7.78 -7.45
C LYS A 79 7.83 -8.07 -8.86
N GLY A 80 8.32 -7.04 -9.58
CA GLY A 80 8.95 -7.16 -10.88
C GLY A 80 10.23 -8.00 -10.82
N PHE A 81 11.14 -7.69 -9.90
CA PHE A 81 12.35 -8.48 -9.65
C PHE A 81 12.03 -9.92 -9.28
N ARG A 82 11.03 -10.15 -8.41
CA ARG A 82 10.58 -11.51 -8.06
C ARG A 82 10.06 -12.28 -9.27
N ALA A 83 9.34 -11.61 -10.17
CA ALA A 83 8.86 -12.23 -11.41
C ALA A 83 10.03 -12.56 -12.35
N ILE A 84 11.00 -11.66 -12.51
CA ILE A 84 12.21 -11.89 -13.31
C ILE A 84 13.05 -13.03 -12.72
N ALA A 85 13.27 -13.05 -11.41
CA ALA A 85 14.00 -14.11 -10.71
C ALA A 85 13.31 -15.47 -10.91
N ARG A 86 11.97 -15.53 -10.81
CA ARG A 86 11.20 -16.74 -11.12
C ARG A 86 11.37 -17.20 -12.57
N ILE A 87 11.40 -16.28 -13.52
CA ILE A 87 11.65 -16.60 -14.93
C ILE A 87 13.08 -17.14 -15.07
N GLN A 88 14.07 -16.49 -14.48
CA GLN A 88 15.47 -16.90 -14.54
C GLN A 88 15.69 -18.30 -13.93
N ASP A 89 15.13 -18.57 -12.75
CA ASP A 89 15.20 -19.90 -12.12
C ASP A 89 14.53 -20.98 -12.98
N LYS A 90 13.35 -20.68 -13.53
CA LYS A 90 12.65 -21.62 -14.43
C LYS A 90 13.46 -21.87 -15.71
N THR A 91 14.18 -20.86 -16.21
CA THR A 91 15.01 -20.98 -17.41
C THR A 91 16.28 -21.79 -17.12
N ARG A 92 16.90 -21.59 -15.95
CA ARG A 92 18.10 -22.31 -15.52
C ARG A 92 17.82 -23.77 -15.17
N ASN A 93 16.72 -24.07 -14.47
CA ASN A 93 16.29 -25.45 -14.21
C ASN A 93 15.94 -26.20 -15.50
N ARG A 94 15.46 -25.51 -16.55
CA ARG A 94 15.25 -26.15 -17.87
C ARG A 94 16.56 -26.46 -18.59
N MET A 95 17.57 -25.61 -18.45
CA MET A 95 18.88 -25.82 -19.07
C MET A 95 19.65 -26.99 -18.42
N ASP A 96 19.53 -27.15 -17.10
CA ASP A 96 20.16 -28.27 -16.38
C ASP A 96 19.57 -29.63 -16.82
N VAL A 97 18.23 -29.72 -16.91
CA VAL A 97 17.53 -30.92 -17.40
C VAL A 97 17.90 -31.25 -18.86
N VAL A 98 18.01 -30.27 -19.75
CA VAL A 98 18.41 -30.50 -21.15
C VAL A 98 19.88 -30.93 -21.26
N SER A 99 20.76 -30.40 -20.42
CA SER A 99 22.18 -30.77 -20.41
C SER A 99 22.47 -32.12 -19.73
N ALA A 100 21.58 -32.58 -18.85
CA ALA A 100 21.62 -33.92 -18.26
C ALA A 100 21.13 -34.98 -19.25
N VAL A 101 20.02 -34.73 -19.96
CA VAL A 101 19.47 -35.67 -20.95
C VAL A 101 20.39 -35.85 -22.17
N THR A 102 21.24 -34.86 -22.49
CA THR A 102 22.21 -34.94 -23.59
C THR A 102 23.56 -35.55 -23.20
N ARG A 103 23.80 -35.83 -21.91
CA ARG A 103 25.03 -36.50 -21.44
C ARG A 103 24.89 -38.02 -21.28
N ASP A 104 23.68 -38.55 -21.38
CA ASP A 104 23.36 -39.99 -21.38
C ASP A 104 23.16 -40.57 -22.80
N CYS A 105 23.52 -39.82 -23.84
CA CYS A 105 23.46 -40.26 -25.23
C CYS A 105 24.80 -40.02 -25.94
N PHE A 106 25.88 -40.63 -25.45
CA PHE A 106 27.05 -41.07 -26.23
C PHE A 106 27.87 -42.09 -25.43
#